data_AF-X1SN41-F1
#
_entry.id   AF-X1SN41-F1
#
_cell.length_a   1.000
_cell.length_b   1.000
_cell.length_c   1.000
_cell.angle_alpha   90.00
_cell.angle_beta   90.00
_cell.angle_gamma   90.00
#
_symmetry.space_group_name_H-M   'P 1'
#
loop_
_entity.id
_entity.type
_entity.pdbx_description
1 polymer ?
#
loop_
_entity_poly.entity_id
_entity_poly.type
_entity_poly.pdbx_seq_one_letter_code
_entity_poly.pdbx_strand_id
1 'polypeptide(L)'
;MRTLIALPLVIPPVVAGFAWKFALNREVGVIGAFILPAMGFMKSLLADPSLALSSIILADIWSKTSLMFLILLAGLQAVSPDLYEAARIDGASSWQLFSHITFPLIKPAIIIALIIRFIDAFNVFDAIFVMTSGGPGTATQTFPLLGWKIGFLYFHLGQAASASSEG
;
A
#
# COMPACT_ATOMS: atom_id res chain seq x y z
N MET A 1 -0.27 -16.71 -16.45
CA MET A 1 0.03 -16.42 -15.02
C MET A 1 0.58 -15.01 -14.78
N ARG A 2 1.53 -14.48 -15.57
CA ARG A 2 2.02 -13.09 -15.42
C ARG A 2 0.90 -12.01 -15.39
N THR A 3 -0.16 -12.18 -16.17
CA THR A 3 -1.28 -11.23 -16.26
C THR A 3 -2.10 -11.10 -14.96
N LEU A 4 -2.25 -12.18 -14.20
CA LEU A 4 -2.99 -12.17 -12.92
C LEU A 4 -2.23 -11.42 -11.82
N ILE A 5 -0.90 -11.45 -11.88
CA ILE A 5 -0.02 -10.75 -10.92
C ILE A 5 0.10 -9.26 -11.28
N ALA A 6 -0.05 -8.91 -12.57
CA ALA A 6 0.02 -7.54 -13.06
C ALA A 6 -1.31 -6.77 -12.92
N LEU A 7 -2.43 -7.45 -12.66
CA LEU A 7 -3.78 -6.85 -12.55
C LEU A 7 -3.85 -5.66 -11.58
N PRO A 8 -3.27 -5.73 -10.35
CA PRO A 8 -3.34 -4.60 -9.42
C PRO A 8 -2.46 -3.41 -9.83
N LEU A 9 -1.52 -3.59 -10.76
CA LEU A 9 -0.57 -2.55 -11.18
C LEU A 9 -1.25 -1.46 -12.00
N VAL A 10 -2.27 -1.84 -12.77
CA VAL A 10 -3.01 -0.92 -13.66
C VAL A 10 -4.08 -0.16 -12.89
N ILE A 11 -4.43 -0.63 -11.69
CA ILE A 11 -5.47 -0.02 -10.86
C ILE A 11 -4.86 1.20 -10.14
N PRO A 12 -5.39 2.42 -10.37
CA PRO A 12 -4.93 3.59 -9.64
C PRO A 12 -5.09 3.38 -8.12
N PRO A 13 -4.16 3.89 -7.28
CA PRO A 13 -4.22 3.71 -5.82
C PRO A 13 -5.57 4.14 -5.22
N VAL A 14 -6.18 5.19 -5.78
CA VAL A 14 -7.53 5.67 -5.42
C VAL A 14 -8.59 4.59 -5.62
N VAL A 15 -8.56 3.88 -6.75
CA VAL A 15 -9.52 2.81 -7.08
C VAL A 15 -9.30 1.60 -6.15
N ALA A 16 -8.04 1.26 -5.85
CA ALA A 16 -7.73 0.23 -4.86
C ALA A 16 -8.25 0.61 -3.46
N GLY A 17 -8.12 1.88 -3.07
CA GLY A 17 -8.67 2.42 -1.82
C GLY A 17 -10.20 2.32 -1.77
N PHE A 18 -10.90 2.62 -2.87
CA PHE A 18 -12.35 2.43 -2.96
C PHE A 18 -12.76 0.96 -2.89
N ALA A 19 -12.04 0.07 -3.57
CA ALA A 19 -12.29 -1.37 -3.51
C ALA A 19 -12.16 -1.90 -2.08
N TRP A 20 -11.13 -1.48 -1.34
CA TRP A 20 -10.95 -1.84 0.07
C TRP A 20 -12.00 -1.22 0.98
N LYS A 21 -12.37 0.05 0.77
CA LYS A 21 -13.45 0.71 1.50
C LYS A 21 -14.78 -0.01 1.31
N PHE A 22 -15.07 -0.45 0.09
CA PHE A 22 -16.27 -1.22 -0.22
C PHE A 22 -16.19 -2.63 0.39
N ALA A 23 -15.06 -3.32 0.25
CA ALA A 23 -14.88 -4.67 0.77
C ALA A 23 -14.98 -4.74 2.29
N LEU A 24 -14.44 -3.73 3.00
CA LEU A 24 -14.50 -3.60 4.46
C LEU A 24 -15.82 -3.00 4.96
N ASN A 25 -16.72 -2.57 4.07
CA ASN A 25 -18.03 -2.07 4.45
C ASN A 25 -18.86 -3.20 5.11
N ARG A 26 -19.47 -2.90 6.25
CA ARG A 26 -20.20 -3.89 7.05
C ARG A 26 -21.53 -4.33 6.46
N GLU A 27 -22.18 -3.48 5.65
CA GLU A 27 -23.53 -3.71 5.12
C GLU A 27 -23.50 -4.39 3.75
N VAL A 28 -22.51 -4.06 2.92
CA VAL A 28 -22.43 -4.52 1.52
C VAL A 28 -21.11 -5.21 1.16
N GLY A 29 -20.09 -5.13 2.02
CA GLY A 29 -18.75 -5.63 1.73
C GLY A 29 -18.58 -7.11 2.07
N VAL A 30 -17.92 -7.88 1.21
CA VAL A 30 -17.66 -9.31 1.44
C VAL A 30 -16.84 -9.54 2.72
N ILE A 31 -15.82 -8.70 2.95
CA ILE A 31 -14.98 -8.81 4.15
C ILE A 31 -15.75 -8.32 5.37
N GLY A 32 -16.36 -7.13 5.25
CA GLY A 32 -17.07 -6.46 6.33
C GLY A 32 -18.31 -7.19 6.84
N ALA A 33 -19.09 -7.78 5.94
CA ALA A 33 -20.38 -8.40 6.23
C ALA A 33 -20.30 -9.90 6.54
N PHE A 34 -19.34 -10.64 5.95
CA PHE A 34 -19.27 -12.09 6.09
C PHE A 34 -18.06 -12.58 6.87
N ILE A 35 -16.87 -12.04 6.59
CA ILE A 35 -15.61 -12.56 7.16
C ILE A 35 -15.40 -12.03 8.59
N LEU A 36 -15.59 -10.73 8.81
CA LEU A 36 -15.38 -10.12 10.14
C LEU A 36 -16.32 -10.66 11.21
N PRO A 37 -17.64 -10.85 10.96
CA PRO A 37 -18.54 -11.41 11.96
C PRO A 37 -18.22 -12.88 12.26
N ALA A 38 -17.79 -13.66 11.26
CA ALA A 38 -17.36 -15.04 11.44
C ALA A 38 -16.10 -15.17 12.32
N MET A 39 -15.25 -14.12 12.33
CA MET A 39 -14.05 -14.03 13.19
C MET A 39 -14.33 -13.35 14.55
N GLY A 40 -15.59 -13.02 14.86
CA GLY A 40 -16.00 -12.42 16.14
C GLY A 40 -15.83 -10.89 16.23
N PHE A 41 -15.48 -10.21 15.13
CA PHE A 41 -15.37 -8.76 15.11
C PHE A 41 -16.74 -8.10 14.93
N MET A 42 -17.27 -7.56 16.03
CA MET A 42 -18.58 -6.88 16.08
C MET A 42 -18.52 -5.37 15.76
N LYS A 43 -17.34 -4.80 15.54
CA LYS A 43 -17.14 -3.38 15.20
C LYS A 43 -16.57 -3.23 13.79
N SER A 44 -16.94 -2.15 13.11
CA SER A 44 -16.34 -1.81 11.80
C SER A 44 -14.86 -1.48 11.99
N LEU A 45 -13.97 -2.14 11.24
CA LEU A 45 -12.52 -1.90 11.34
C LEU A 45 -12.15 -0.45 11.02
N LEU A 46 -12.89 0.22 10.14
CA LEU A 46 -12.65 1.62 9.80
C LEU A 46 -13.14 2.60 10.89
N ALA A 47 -13.98 2.14 11.81
CA ALA A 47 -14.53 2.97 12.90
C ALA A 47 -13.68 2.90 14.17
N ASP A 48 -12.76 1.94 14.28
CA ASP A 48 -11.84 1.84 15.42
C ASP A 48 -10.51 2.52 15.07
N PRO A 49 -10.06 3.53 15.85
CA PRO A 49 -8.79 4.24 15.63
C PRO A 49 -7.58 3.31 15.45
N SER A 50 -7.55 2.20 16.18
CA SER A 50 -6.42 1.26 16.17
C SER A 50 -6.45 0.34 14.94
N LEU A 51 -7.64 -0.07 14.49
CA LEU A 51 -7.82 -1.00 13.38
C LEU A 51 -7.92 -0.30 12.02
N ALA A 52 -8.32 0.99 12.02
CA ALA A 52 -8.45 1.79 10.80
C ALA A 52 -7.07 1.97 10.14
N LEU A 53 -6.05 2.30 10.93
CA LEU A 53 -4.69 2.49 10.43
C LEU A 53 -4.10 1.17 9.92
N SER A 54 -4.27 0.06 10.64
CA SER A 54 -3.84 -1.26 10.18
C SER A 54 -4.53 -1.69 8.89
N SER A 55 -5.82 -1.40 8.73
CA SER A 55 -6.58 -1.72 7.52
C SER A 55 -6.08 -0.93 6.32
N ILE A 56 -5.76 0.35 6.51
CA ILE A 56 -5.16 1.19 5.46
C ILE A 56 -3.77 0.66 5.09
N ILE A 57 -2.94 0.30 6.06
CA ILE A 57 -1.61 -0.27 5.81
C ILE A 57 -1.74 -1.56 4.98
N LEU A 58 -2.66 -2.45 5.32
CA LEU A 58 -2.88 -3.68 4.55
C LEU A 58 -3.33 -3.40 3.11
N ALA A 59 -4.23 -2.45 2.93
CA ALA A 59 -4.69 -2.03 1.60
C ALA A 59 -3.54 -1.44 0.75
N ASP A 60 -2.72 -0.58 1.35
CA ASP A 60 -1.55 0.04 0.70
C ASP A 60 -0.48 -1.00 0.36
N ILE A 61 -0.17 -1.92 1.28
CA ILE A 61 0.74 -3.06 1.02
C ILE A 61 0.20 -3.89 -0.13
N TRP A 62 -1.07 -4.29 -0.12
CA TRP A 62 -1.65 -5.12 -1.16
C TRP A 62 -1.53 -4.49 -2.55
N SER A 63 -1.83 -3.19 -2.67
CA SER A 63 -1.73 -2.47 -3.95
C SER A 63 -0.27 -2.39 -4.44
N LYS A 64 0.66 -2.07 -3.53
CA LYS A 64 2.06 -1.78 -3.87
C LYS A 64 2.95 -3.03 -3.97
N THR A 65 2.55 -4.16 -3.36
CA THR A 65 3.25 -5.45 -3.46
C THR A 65 3.35 -5.93 -4.91
N SER A 66 2.36 -5.62 -5.75
CA SER A 66 2.39 -6.01 -7.17
C SER A 66 3.54 -5.35 -7.94
N LEU A 67 3.82 -4.07 -7.67
CA LEU A 67 4.95 -3.35 -8.27
C LEU A 67 6.29 -3.89 -7.75
N MET A 68 6.40 -4.08 -6.43
CA MET A 68 7.60 -4.66 -5.81
C MET A 68 7.93 -6.03 -6.39
N PHE A 69 6.92 -6.88 -6.57
CA PHE A 69 7.11 -8.21 -7.15
C PHE A 69 7.69 -8.12 -8.57
N LEU A 70 7.20 -7.21 -9.41
CA LEU A 70 7.74 -7.05 -10.78
C LEU A 70 9.18 -6.55 -10.78
N ILE A 71 9.53 -5.59 -9.92
CA ILE A 71 10.89 -5.06 -9.80
C ILE A 71 11.85 -6.17 -9.36
N LEU A 72 11.46 -6.95 -8.34
CA LEU A 72 12.27 -8.06 -7.84
C LEU A 72 12.37 -9.19 -8.88
N LEU A 73 11.29 -9.47 -9.61
CA LEU A 73 11.28 -10.47 -10.68
C LEU A 73 12.16 -10.05 -11.86
N ALA A 74 12.20 -8.75 -12.21
CA ALA A 74 13.10 -8.22 -13.22
C ALA A 74 14.57 -8.31 -12.75
N GLY A 75 14.85 -7.97 -11.50
CA GLY A 75 16.17 -8.14 -10.90
C GLY A 75 16.61 -9.61 -10.89
N LEU A 76 15.69 -10.54 -10.62
CA LEU A 76 15.96 -11.97 -10.66
C LEU A 76 16.23 -12.47 -12.09
N GLN A 77 15.51 -11.97 -13.09
CA GLN A 77 15.73 -12.32 -14.50
C GLN A 77 17.05 -11.77 -15.06
N ALA A 78 17.64 -10.76 -14.43
CA ALA A 78 18.96 -10.25 -14.81
C ALA A 78 20.11 -11.15 -14.36
N VAL A 79 19.86 -12.11 -13.45
CA VAL A 79 20.89 -13.06 -13.00
C VAL A 79 21.08 -14.14 -14.06
N SER A 80 22.32 -14.34 -14.52
CA SER A 80 22.62 -15.36 -15.53
C SER A 80 22.24 -16.77 -15.03
N PRO A 81 21.54 -17.58 -15.85
CA PRO A 81 21.27 -19.00 -15.56
C PRO A 81 22.54 -19.82 -15.32
N ASP A 82 23.64 -19.47 -16.01
CA ASP A 82 24.92 -20.20 -15.96
C ASP A 82 25.50 -20.25 -14.54
N LEU A 83 25.27 -19.20 -13.74
CA LEU A 83 25.71 -19.15 -12.33
C LEU A 83 25.00 -20.20 -11.48
N TYR A 84 23.71 -20.45 -11.76
CA TYR A 84 22.94 -21.46 -11.05
C TYR A 84 23.32 -22.88 -11.49
N GLU A 85 23.61 -23.08 -12.77
CA GLU A 85 24.05 -24.38 -13.29
C GLU A 85 25.43 -24.76 -12.75
N ALA A 86 26.39 -23.83 -12.79
CA ALA A 86 27.73 -24.04 -12.23
C ALA A 86 27.66 -24.38 -10.73
N ALA A 87 26.92 -23.61 -9.94
CA ALA A 87 26.81 -23.86 -8.50
C ALA A 87 26.08 -25.18 -8.17
N ARG A 88 25.15 -25.64 -9.02
CA ARG A 88 24.52 -26.96 -8.87
C ARG A 88 25.50 -28.10 -9.17
N ILE A 89 26.38 -27.92 -10.15
CA ILE A 89 27.46 -28.88 -10.44
C ILE A 89 28.41 -28.97 -9.24
N ASP A 90 28.67 -27.85 -8.56
CA ASP A 90 29.47 -27.78 -7.33
C ASP A 90 28.74 -28.31 -6.08
N GLY A 91 27.51 -28.83 -6.22
CA GLY A 91 26.75 -29.43 -5.12
C GLY A 91 26.03 -28.43 -4.20
N ALA A 92 25.81 -27.19 -4.64
CA ALA A 92 25.12 -26.20 -3.83
C ALA A 92 23.63 -26.54 -3.64
N SER A 93 23.17 -26.50 -2.39
CA SER A 93 21.76 -26.62 -2.01
C SER A 93 20.95 -25.37 -2.40
N SER A 94 19.62 -25.50 -2.49
CA SER A 94 18.73 -24.38 -2.84
C SER A 94 18.87 -23.16 -1.92
N TRP A 95 19.15 -23.37 -0.63
CA TRP A 95 19.39 -22.28 0.31
C TRP A 95 20.73 -21.57 0.08
N GLN A 96 21.77 -22.32 -0.31
CA GLN A 96 23.07 -21.76 -0.68
C GLN A 96 22.97 -20.95 -1.97
N LEU A 97 22.25 -21.46 -2.98
CA LEU A 97 21.95 -20.73 -4.22
C LEU A 97 21.25 -19.40 -3.91
N PHE A 98 20.22 -19.41 -3.06
CA PHE A 98 19.52 -18.19 -2.69
C PHE A 98 20.43 -17.20 -1.95
N SER A 99 21.12 -17.64 -0.90
CA SER A 99 21.86 -16.72 -0.02
C SER A 99 23.18 -16.22 -0.63
N HIS A 100 23.84 -17.01 -1.49
CA HIS A 100 25.16 -16.68 -2.05
C HIS A 100 25.11 -16.18 -3.50
N ILE A 101 24.06 -16.51 -4.26
CA ILE A 101 23.94 -16.09 -5.66
C ILE A 101 22.77 -15.13 -5.80
N THR A 102 21.55 -15.58 -5.53
CA THR A 102 20.35 -14.78 -5.78
C THR A 102 20.35 -13.49 -4.97
N PHE A 103 20.38 -13.59 -3.64
CA PHE A 103 20.24 -12.46 -2.72
C PHE A 103 21.33 -11.40 -2.91
N PRO A 104 22.64 -11.73 -3.02
CA PRO A 104 23.68 -10.73 -3.23
C PRO A 104 23.57 -10.01 -4.57
N LEU A 105 23.19 -10.73 -5.63
CA LEU A 105 23.06 -10.15 -6.98
C LEU A 105 21.83 -9.25 -7.11
N ILE A 106 20.71 -9.59 -6.46
CA ILE A 106 19.51 -8.74 -6.47
C ILE A 106 19.50 -7.68 -5.37
N LYS A 107 20.44 -7.72 -4.41
CA LYS A 107 20.52 -6.79 -3.28
C LYS A 107 20.48 -5.31 -3.69
N PRO A 108 21.20 -4.84 -4.73
CA PRO A 108 21.10 -3.45 -5.16
C PRO A 108 19.69 -3.07 -5.60
N ALA A 109 19.00 -3.95 -6.32
CA ALA A 109 17.61 -3.74 -6.74
C ALA A 109 16.65 -3.73 -5.54
N ILE A 110 16.85 -4.60 -4.54
CA ILE A 110 16.07 -4.59 -3.28
C ILE A 110 16.24 -3.25 -2.56
N ILE A 111 17.47 -2.74 -2.44
CA ILE A 111 17.73 -1.49 -1.71
C ILE A 111 17.03 -0.31 -2.40
N ILE A 112 17.15 -0.21 -3.72
CA ILE A 112 16.48 0.86 -4.51
C ILE A 112 14.96 0.75 -4.34
N ALA A 113 14.41 -0.46 -4.47
CA ALA A 113 13.01 -0.75 -4.27
C ALA A 113 12.51 -0.32 -2.88
N LEU A 114 13.27 -0.62 -1.82
CA LEU A 114 12.94 -0.25 -0.45
C LEU A 114 12.98 1.26 -0.23
N ILE A 115 13.97 1.97 -0.78
CA ILE A 115 14.06 3.43 -0.66
C ILE A 115 12.86 4.11 -1.33
N ILE A 116 12.56 3.72 -2.57
CA ILE A 116 11.39 4.24 -3.30
C ILE A 116 10.12 3.95 -2.50
N ARG A 117 9.99 2.73 -1.97
CA ARG A 117 8.82 2.34 -1.19
C ARG A 117 8.68 3.11 0.11
N PHE A 118 9.79 3.41 0.77
CA PHE A 118 9.82 4.22 1.97
C PHE A 118 9.35 5.65 1.67
N ILE A 119 9.88 6.29 0.63
CA ILE A 119 9.46 7.64 0.20
C ILE A 119 7.97 7.67 -0.15
N ASP A 120 7.48 6.66 -0.87
CA ASP A 120 6.07 6.50 -1.22
C ASP A 120 5.18 6.37 0.02
N ALA A 121 5.60 5.57 1.01
CA ALA A 121 4.83 5.35 2.24
C ALA A 121 4.72 6.62 3.09
N PHE A 122 5.76 7.45 3.12
CA PHE A 122 5.71 8.76 3.79
C PHE A 122 4.74 9.74 3.12
N ASN A 123 4.53 9.59 1.80
CA ASN A 123 3.62 10.42 1.01
C ASN A 123 2.25 9.78 0.81
N VAL A 124 1.86 8.79 1.64
CA VAL A 124 0.56 8.13 1.50
C VAL A 124 -0.58 9.09 1.84
N PHE A 125 -1.24 9.58 0.80
CA PHE A 125 -2.39 10.48 0.88
C PHE A 125 -3.65 9.81 0.37
N ASP A 126 -3.60 9.24 -0.83
CA ASP A 126 -4.77 8.73 -1.56
C ASP A 126 -5.56 7.68 -0.77
N ALA A 127 -4.87 6.64 -0.28
CA ALA A 127 -5.50 5.56 0.47
C ALA A 127 -6.17 6.06 1.74
N ILE A 128 -5.50 6.95 2.48
CA ILE A 128 -6.03 7.54 3.72
C ILE A 128 -7.24 8.43 3.42
N PHE A 129 -7.13 9.30 2.41
CA PHE A 129 -8.19 10.23 2.04
C PHE A 129 -9.47 9.49 1.62
N VAL A 130 -9.33 8.46 0.79
CA VAL A 130 -10.44 7.68 0.25
C VAL A 130 -11.09 6.81 1.33
N MET A 131 -10.29 6.08 2.10
CA MET A 131 -10.79 5.08 3.05
C MET A 131 -11.40 5.72 4.29
N THR A 132 -10.73 6.69 4.90
CA THR A 132 -11.15 7.26 6.19
C THR A 132 -11.20 8.78 6.24
N SER A 133 -10.66 9.47 5.23
CA SER A 133 -10.54 10.93 5.20
C SER A 133 -9.80 11.52 6.41
N GLY A 134 -8.94 10.71 7.05
CA GLY A 134 -8.19 11.07 8.27
C GLY A 134 -8.84 10.64 9.59
N GLY A 135 -10.01 10.01 9.55
CA GLY A 135 -10.72 9.52 10.74
C GLY A 135 -10.40 8.07 11.11
N PRO A 136 -10.99 7.55 12.21
CA PRO A 136 -11.92 8.21 13.14
C PRO A 136 -11.20 9.27 14.01
N GLY A 137 -11.77 10.47 14.11
CA GLY A 137 -11.09 11.63 14.73
C GLY A 137 -9.90 12.09 13.88
N THR A 138 -8.70 12.06 14.46
CA THR A 138 -7.41 12.34 13.78
C THR A 138 -6.51 11.10 13.68
N ALA A 139 -7.04 9.91 13.99
CA ALA A 139 -6.25 8.69 14.19
C ALA A 139 -5.48 8.22 12.94
N THR A 140 -5.94 8.56 11.74
CA THR A 140 -5.24 8.23 10.49
C THR A 140 -4.76 9.48 9.76
N GLN A 141 -4.64 10.62 10.45
CA GLN A 141 -4.21 11.87 9.83
C GLN A 141 -2.70 11.87 9.59
N THR A 142 -2.29 12.00 8.33
CA THR A 142 -0.88 12.13 7.92
C THR A 142 -0.52 13.56 7.53
N PHE A 143 0.78 13.87 7.47
CA PHE A 143 1.29 15.17 7.07
C PHE A 143 0.74 15.67 5.72
N PRO A 144 0.69 14.85 4.64
CA PRO A 144 0.09 15.29 3.37
C PRO A 144 -1.39 15.66 3.51
N LEU A 145 -2.15 14.90 4.32
CA LEU A 145 -3.57 15.18 4.55
C LEU A 145 -3.79 16.45 5.36
N LEU A 146 -2.95 16.70 6.36
CA LEU A 146 -2.95 17.96 7.11
C LEU A 146 -2.64 19.15 6.21
N GLY A 147 -1.61 19.04 5.37
CA GLY A 147 -1.24 20.07 4.38
C GLY A 147 -2.39 20.39 3.42
N TRP A 148 -3.09 19.37 2.91
CA TRP A 148 -4.27 19.56 2.07
C TRP A 148 -5.42 20.27 2.81
N LYS A 149 -5.72 19.87 4.06
CA LYS A 149 -6.75 20.53 4.87
C LYS A 149 -6.43 22.01 5.12
N ILE A 150 -5.15 22.34 5.35
CA ILE A 150 -4.69 23.72 5.54
C ILE A 150 -4.72 24.52 4.25
N GLY A 151 -4.13 23.99 3.17
CA GLY A 151 -4.00 24.69 1.90
C GLY A 151 -5.32 24.87 1.16
N PHE A 152 -6.23 23.90 1.22
CA PHE A 152 -7.50 23.96 0.50
C PHE A 152 -8.68 24.28 1.41
N LEU A 153 -8.87 23.55 2.52
CA LEU A 153 -10.08 23.73 3.33
C LEU A 153 -10.06 25.06 4.09
N TYR A 154 -8.98 25.35 4.83
CA TYR A 154 -8.90 26.56 5.66
C TYR A 154 -8.65 27.83 4.85
N PHE A 155 -7.91 27.75 3.74
CA PHE A 155 -7.67 28.91 2.87
C PHE A 155 -8.97 29.41 2.20
N HIS A 156 -9.83 28.50 1.72
CA HIS A 156 -11.11 28.87 1.10
C HIS A 156 -12.14 29.33 2.15
N LEU A 157 -12.12 28.78 3.37
CA LEU A 157 -12.93 29.28 4.49
C LEU A 157 -12.55 30.73 4.85
N GLY A 158 -11.26 31.08 4.83
CA GLY A 158 -10.80 32.45 5.06
C GLY A 158 -11.32 33.44 4.00
N GLN A 159 -11.25 33.05 2.72
CA GLN A 159 -11.80 33.86 1.62
C GLN A 159 -13.33 33.99 1.68
N ALA A 160 -14.03 32.92 2.03
CA ALA A 160 -15.48 32.94 2.19
C ALA A 160 -15.91 33.81 3.38
N ALA A 161 -15.18 33.76 4.50
CA ALA A 161 -15.44 34.60 5.66
C ALA A 161 -15.24 36.09 5.37
N SER A 162 -14.17 36.47 4.66
CA SER A 162 -13.95 37.87 4.25
C SER A 162 -15.01 38.38 3.27
N ALA A 163 -15.45 37.54 2.34
CA ALA A 163 -16.51 37.92 1.39
C ALA A 163 -17.88 38.09 2.09
N SER A 164 -18.13 37.37 3.18
CA SER A 164 -19.37 37.49 3.95
C SER A 164 -19.43 38.70 4.89
N SER A 165 -18.30 39.34 5.19
CA SER A 165 -18.26 40.55 6.03
C SER A 165 -18.43 41.87 5.27
N GLU A 166 -18.53 41.82 3.94
CA GLU A 166 -18.65 42.99 3.07
C GLU A 166 -20.07 43.22 2.50
N GLY A 167 -21.08 42.46 2.96
CA GLY A 167 -22.50 42.62 2.59
C GLY A 167 -23.40 42.91 3.79
#